data_AF-A0A9E6CPE5-F1
#
_entry.id   AF-A0A9E6CPE5-F1
#
_cell.length_a   1.000
_cell.length_b   1.000
_cell.length_c   1.000
_cell.angle_alpha   90.00
_cell.angle_beta   90.00
_cell.angle_gamma   90.00
#
_symmetry.space_group_name_H-M   'P 1'
#
loop_
_entity.id
_entity.type
_entity.pdbx_description
1 polymer ?
#
loop_
_entity_poly.entity_id
_entity_poly.type
_entity_poly.pdbx_seq_one_letter_code
_entity_poly.pdbx_strand_id
1 'polypeptide(L)'
;SADILVSGEHDYLESATFSQVAKLKPTNIKHTFDLSLSGMDRIFKSNLKMPLPLWLKYIGATARGTLNISKETNLTGLVERLDFDGRVETGLELTLVPDENIRLQAWALSPAMNVKLGKLFSVKSLKTNLKIKKDYRIVTEEEIKAKQSKIIPLSVRVLRVESGPVAGSSSAFVTEDTAVTKFTGALQNRFSPQHAIAFKSAYMGFGPLPLPIDHSVIDFDLNKGLPTSDYFKVELLGGTVIGSVAVLKKNDLFFLQMRLAFSGLNTDKIYPPANAKDNDDSELNGQLWALIPLSSQASTVLQQFQMDLNLSRIGTRSFERFLYALDPSESNEAIVSQRQLLRLGSPRWINVYVKDGGLSMEGEVDAQGVAVAIPSLRRLNIANVAGLDNYAAYLASIDPLIAVLEVCAANGIKIGKDGEYLKFQTATSQ
;
A
#
# COMPACT_ATOMS: atom_id res chain seq x y z
N SER A 1 34.80 -14.08 7.34
CA SER A 1 35.63 -13.02 7.96
C SER A 1 35.14 -11.67 7.47
N ALA A 2 35.25 -10.61 8.27
CA ALA A 2 34.81 -9.27 7.90
C ALA A 2 36.01 -8.33 7.88
N ASP A 3 36.22 -7.64 6.76
CA ASP A 3 37.19 -6.55 6.69
C ASP A 3 36.43 -5.27 7.05
N ILE A 4 36.68 -4.73 8.24
CA ILE A 4 36.02 -3.52 8.76
C ILE A 4 37.05 -2.41 8.84
N LEU A 5 36.79 -1.31 8.14
CA LEU A 5 37.56 -0.08 8.24
C LEU A 5 36.67 0.99 8.89
N VAL A 6 37.21 1.63 9.92
CA VAL A 6 36.55 2.70 10.67
C VAL A 6 37.48 3.90 10.66
N SER A 7 36.95 5.06 10.29
CA SER A 7 37.65 6.34 10.33
C SER A 7 36.75 7.39 10.97
N GLY A 8 37.35 8.33 11.68
CA GLY A 8 36.61 9.47 12.22
C GLY A 8 37.48 10.70 12.25
N GLU A 9 36.85 11.85 12.02
CA GLU A 9 37.47 13.16 12.13
C GLU A 9 36.60 14.02 13.03
N HIS A 10 37.21 14.91 13.81
CA HIS A 10 36.48 15.85 14.63
C HIS A 10 37.14 17.21 14.58
N ASP A 11 36.34 18.26 14.58
CA ASP A 11 36.78 19.64 14.71
C ASP A 11 36.29 20.17 16.06
N TYR A 12 37.08 19.88 17.10
CA TYR A 12 36.76 20.16 18.50
C TYR A 12 35.33 19.78 18.89
N LEU A 13 34.47 20.77 19.12
CA LEU A 13 33.05 20.63 19.45
C LEU A 13 32.14 21.14 18.33
N GLU A 14 32.67 21.62 17.21
CA GLU A 14 31.84 22.17 16.13
C GLU A 14 31.25 21.04 15.28
N SER A 15 32.07 20.05 14.91
CA SER A 15 31.63 18.92 14.10
C SER A 15 32.39 17.63 14.40
N ALA A 16 31.74 16.49 14.14
CA ALA A 16 32.36 15.18 14.16
C ALA A 16 31.82 14.35 13.00
N THR A 17 32.70 13.66 12.28
CA THR A 17 32.36 12.72 11.22
C THR A 17 32.90 11.34 11.57
N PHE A 18 32.10 10.33 11.29
CA PHE A 18 32.41 8.92 11.49
C PHE A 18 32.01 8.17 10.24
N SER A 19 32.93 7.39 9.69
CA SER A 19 32.69 6.54 8.53
C SER A 19 33.13 5.12 8.84
N GLN A 20 32.27 4.16 8.54
CA GLN A 20 32.52 2.75 8.66
C GLN A 20 32.26 2.07 7.32
N VAL A 21 33.24 1.33 6.82
CA VAL A 21 33.11 0.48 5.64
C VAL A 21 33.39 -0.97 6.05
N ALA A 22 32.39 -1.83 5.90
CA ALA A 22 32.51 -3.26 6.18
C ALA A 22 32.34 -4.08 4.90
N LYS A 23 33.26 -5.02 4.66
CA LYS A 23 33.17 -6.02 3.58
C LYS A 23 33.09 -7.40 4.18
N LEU A 24 31.97 -8.09 3.98
CA LEU A 24 31.73 -9.43 4.51
C LEU A 24 32.15 -10.49 3.49
N LYS A 25 33.20 -11.26 3.80
CA LYS A 25 33.67 -12.41 3.01
C LYS A 25 33.12 -13.73 3.59
N PRO A 26 32.70 -14.69 2.74
CA PRO A 26 32.80 -14.72 1.28
C PRO A 26 31.62 -14.07 0.54
N THR A 27 30.64 -13.54 1.26
CA THR A 27 29.38 -13.05 0.68
C THR A 27 29.52 -11.80 -0.20
N ASN A 28 30.69 -11.15 -0.29
CA ASN A 28 30.89 -9.92 -1.09
C ASN A 28 29.86 -8.80 -0.81
N ILE A 29 29.27 -8.79 0.39
CA ILE A 29 28.37 -7.72 0.85
C ILE A 29 29.24 -6.56 1.30
N LYS A 30 28.98 -5.37 0.73
CA LYS A 30 29.60 -4.11 1.16
C LYS A 30 28.57 -3.27 1.90
N HIS A 31 28.88 -2.93 3.14
CA HIS A 31 28.11 -2.00 3.95
C HIS A 31 28.94 -0.72 4.15
N THR A 32 28.33 0.44 3.96
CA THR A 32 28.91 1.72 4.36
C THR A 32 27.97 2.43 5.31
N PHE A 33 28.51 3.01 6.36
CA PHE A 33 27.78 3.84 7.30
C PHE A 33 28.55 5.11 7.55
N ASP A 34 27.94 6.25 7.27
CA ASP A 34 28.50 7.58 7.46
C ASP A 34 27.60 8.33 8.44
N LEU A 35 28.19 8.91 9.48
CA LEU A 35 27.52 9.74 10.47
C LEU A 35 28.27 11.06 10.56
N SER A 36 27.60 12.17 10.34
CA SER A 36 28.10 13.50 10.63
C SER A 36 27.23 14.19 11.66
N LEU A 37 27.87 14.85 12.61
CA LEU A 37 27.26 15.66 13.65
C LEU A 37 27.82 17.07 13.54
N SER A 38 26.96 18.07 13.70
CA SER A 38 27.32 19.48 13.67
C SER A 38 26.58 20.27 14.74
N GLY A 39 27.18 21.37 15.18
CA GLY A 39 26.59 22.26 16.18
C GLY A 39 26.60 21.69 17.60
N MET A 40 27.52 20.77 17.91
CA MET A 40 27.61 20.23 19.27
C MET A 40 28.00 21.33 20.27
N ASP A 41 28.80 22.31 19.85
CA ASP A 41 29.21 23.49 20.62
C ASP A 41 28.01 24.26 21.20
N ARG A 42 26.89 24.30 20.48
CA ARG A 42 25.65 24.96 20.92
C ARG A 42 25.05 24.30 22.16
N ILE A 43 25.16 22.97 22.29
CA ILE A 43 24.71 22.24 23.48
C ILE A 43 25.60 22.54 24.67
N PHE A 44 26.92 22.50 24.46
CA PHE A 44 27.88 22.78 25.52
C PHE A 44 27.70 24.21 26.07
N LYS A 45 27.29 25.16 25.21
CA LYS A 45 26.95 26.53 25.60
C LYS A 45 25.56 26.66 26.26
N SER A 46 24.57 25.84 25.90
CA SER A 46 23.17 26.04 26.29
C SER A 46 22.72 25.33 27.58
N ASN A 47 23.52 24.35 28.08
CA ASN A 47 23.40 23.58 29.34
C ASN A 47 23.30 22.06 29.08
N LEU A 48 24.35 21.31 29.45
CA LEU A 48 24.43 19.85 29.33
C LEU A 48 23.35 19.07 30.08
N LYS A 49 22.66 19.68 31.05
CA LYS A 49 21.57 19.04 31.80
C LYS A 49 20.25 18.97 31.01
N MET A 50 20.21 19.52 29.81
CA MET A 50 19.03 19.47 28.95
C MET A 50 18.74 18.03 28.49
N PRO A 51 17.48 17.57 28.52
CA PRO A 51 17.12 16.24 28.06
C PRO A 51 17.30 16.05 26.54
N LEU A 52 17.62 14.82 26.13
CA LEU A 52 17.98 14.45 24.76
C LEU A 52 16.99 14.91 23.68
N PRO A 53 15.66 14.87 23.86
CA PRO A 53 14.73 15.36 22.84
C PRO A 53 14.91 16.84 22.49
N LEU A 54 15.33 17.66 23.44
CA LEU A 54 15.59 19.08 23.19
C LEU A 54 16.93 19.32 22.47
N TRP A 55 17.85 18.35 22.47
CA TRP A 55 19.09 18.44 21.70
C TRP A 55 18.83 18.49 20.20
N LEU A 56 17.70 17.94 19.74
CA LEU A 56 17.27 17.99 18.34
C LEU A 56 17.06 19.42 17.82
N LYS A 57 16.92 20.41 18.70
CA LYS A 57 16.86 21.83 18.33
C LYS A 57 18.22 22.44 18.02
N TYR A 58 19.29 21.85 18.52
CA TYR A 58 20.62 22.46 18.51
C TYR A 58 21.63 21.69 17.65
N ILE A 59 21.48 20.36 17.55
CA ILE A 59 22.36 19.49 16.75
C ILE A 59 21.83 19.35 15.33
N GLY A 60 22.74 19.49 14.37
CA GLY A 60 22.55 18.96 13.02
C GLY A 60 23.17 17.58 12.93
N ALA A 61 22.48 16.63 12.32
CA ALA A 61 23.02 15.28 12.16
C ALA A 61 22.65 14.72 10.78
N THR A 62 23.60 14.07 10.12
CA THR A 62 23.32 13.27 8.93
C THR A 62 23.84 11.87 9.15
N ALA A 63 22.95 10.88 9.14
CA ALA A 63 23.31 9.47 9.19
C ALA A 63 22.92 8.81 7.87
N ARG A 64 23.87 8.16 7.21
CA ARG A 64 23.68 7.49 5.92
C ARG A 64 24.21 6.08 5.98
N GLY A 65 23.33 5.10 5.84
CA GLY A 65 23.68 3.69 5.67
C GLY A 65 23.45 3.27 4.22
N THR A 66 24.41 2.57 3.61
CA THR A 66 24.22 1.91 2.31
C THR A 66 24.64 0.45 2.38
N LEU A 67 23.88 -0.40 1.71
CA LEU A 67 24.13 -1.82 1.58
C LEU A 67 24.14 -2.18 0.11
N ASN A 68 25.28 -2.68 -0.37
CA ASN A 68 25.47 -3.12 -1.74
C ASN A 68 25.78 -4.62 -1.74
N ILE A 69 24.90 -5.37 -2.37
CA ILE A 69 25.01 -6.81 -2.57
C ILE A 69 25.32 -7.03 -4.04
N SER A 70 26.45 -7.69 -4.31
CA SER A 70 26.92 -7.96 -5.66
C SER A 70 26.38 -9.29 -6.21
N LYS A 71 26.42 -9.46 -7.55
CA LYS A 71 25.83 -10.63 -8.24
C LYS A 71 26.37 -11.98 -7.77
N GLU A 72 27.61 -12.03 -7.30
CA GLU A 72 28.30 -13.27 -6.89
C GLU A 72 28.01 -13.65 -5.42
N THR A 73 27.07 -12.95 -4.77
CA THR A 73 26.78 -13.13 -3.34
C THR A 73 25.90 -14.36 -3.13
N ASN A 74 26.46 -15.41 -2.53
CA ASN A 74 25.65 -16.53 -2.07
C ASN A 74 25.15 -16.28 -0.62
N LEU A 75 23.86 -15.98 -0.46
CA LEU A 75 23.22 -15.73 0.84
C LEU A 75 22.68 -16.99 1.53
N THR A 76 22.82 -18.19 0.92
CA THR A 76 22.19 -19.43 1.44
C THR A 76 22.57 -19.80 2.87
N GLY A 77 23.64 -19.22 3.44
CA GLY A 77 24.04 -19.42 4.84
C GLY A 77 23.61 -18.33 5.84
N LEU A 78 23.06 -17.19 5.40
CA LEU A 78 22.67 -16.08 6.29
C LEU A 78 21.19 -16.13 6.69
N VAL A 79 20.33 -16.58 5.78
CA VAL A 79 18.90 -16.76 6.03
C VAL A 79 18.51 -18.11 5.45
N GLU A 80 18.16 -19.06 6.32
CA GLU A 80 17.70 -20.37 5.88
C GLU A 80 16.56 -20.21 4.86
N ARG A 81 16.68 -20.91 3.72
CA ARG A 81 15.70 -20.94 2.62
C ARG A 81 15.63 -19.68 1.74
N LEU A 82 16.48 -18.68 1.93
CA LEU A 82 16.60 -17.55 1.00
C LEU A 82 17.70 -17.84 -0.03
N ASP A 83 17.28 -18.02 -1.28
CA ASP A 83 18.15 -18.05 -2.45
C ASP A 83 18.04 -16.71 -3.16
N PHE A 84 19.19 -16.09 -3.39
CA PHE A 84 19.32 -14.73 -3.87
C PHE A 84 20.39 -14.70 -4.95
N ASP A 85 20.03 -14.21 -6.13
CA ASP A 85 20.94 -14.01 -7.26
C ASP A 85 20.66 -12.65 -7.90
N GLY A 86 21.68 -11.79 -7.96
CA GLY A 86 21.57 -10.47 -8.58
C GLY A 86 22.27 -9.37 -7.80
N ARG A 87 22.11 -8.13 -8.29
CA ARG A 87 22.64 -6.94 -7.64
C ARG A 87 21.50 -6.18 -6.96
N VAL A 88 21.70 -5.79 -5.71
CA VAL A 88 20.82 -4.82 -5.05
C VAL A 88 21.65 -3.80 -4.29
N GLU A 89 21.26 -2.55 -4.43
CA GLU A 89 21.81 -1.43 -3.70
C GLU A 89 20.67 -0.76 -2.94
N THR A 90 20.75 -0.79 -1.62
CA THR A 90 19.76 -0.16 -0.75
C THR A 90 20.46 0.87 0.12
N GLY A 91 19.74 1.89 0.53
CA GLY A 91 20.27 2.84 1.48
C GLY A 91 19.19 3.62 2.21
N LEU A 92 19.61 4.16 3.34
CA LEU A 92 18.81 4.99 4.22
C LEU A 92 19.66 6.20 4.60
N GLU A 93 19.07 7.38 4.51
CA GLU A 93 19.66 8.64 4.89
C GLU A 93 18.68 9.38 5.80
N LEU A 94 19.17 9.75 6.98
CA LEU A 94 18.46 10.55 7.96
C LEU A 94 19.22 11.87 8.11
N THR A 95 18.56 12.98 7.80
CA THR A 95 19.10 14.32 7.99
C THR A 95 18.25 15.06 9.02
N LEU A 96 18.86 15.41 10.14
CA LEU A 96 18.32 16.31 11.15
C LEU A 96 18.83 17.72 10.87
N VAL A 97 17.91 18.62 10.53
CA VAL A 97 18.19 20.06 10.46
C VAL A 97 17.75 20.67 11.79
N PRO A 98 18.64 21.37 12.51
CA PRO A 98 18.34 21.93 13.82
C PRO A 98 17.08 22.81 13.80
N ASP A 99 16.16 22.58 14.75
CA ASP A 99 14.92 23.36 14.96
C ASP A 99 13.93 23.41 13.78
N GLU A 100 14.18 22.65 12.71
CA GLU A 100 13.35 22.65 11.51
C GLU A 100 12.67 21.30 11.27
N ASN A 101 13.43 20.33 10.78
CA ASN A 101 12.89 19.06 10.31
C ASN A 101 13.86 17.89 10.40
N ILE A 102 13.27 16.70 10.46
CA ILE A 102 13.94 15.42 10.26
C ILE A 102 13.53 14.92 8.89
N ARG A 103 14.48 14.82 7.97
CA ARG A 103 14.31 14.24 6.66
C ARG A 103 14.77 12.80 6.67
N LEU A 104 13.88 11.89 6.27
CA LEU A 104 14.17 10.50 6.03
C LEU A 104 14.12 10.25 4.53
N GLN A 105 15.17 9.66 3.98
CA GLN A 105 15.22 9.20 2.60
C GLN A 105 15.64 7.74 2.57
N ALA A 106 14.86 6.89 1.91
CA ALA A 106 15.20 5.49 1.67
C ALA A 106 15.24 5.25 0.16
N TRP A 107 16.16 4.41 -0.31
CA TRP A 107 16.20 4.01 -1.71
C TRP A 107 16.56 2.55 -1.88
N ALA A 108 16.07 1.96 -2.96
CA ALA A 108 16.39 0.60 -3.37
C ALA A 108 16.50 0.52 -4.90
N LEU A 109 17.68 0.13 -5.36
CA LEU A 109 18.07 0.03 -6.76
C LEU A 109 18.48 -1.41 -7.07
N SER A 110 17.79 -2.03 -8.02
CA SER A 110 18.13 -3.35 -8.54
C SER A 110 17.85 -3.40 -10.04
N PRO A 111 18.84 -3.72 -10.89
CA PRO A 111 18.63 -3.81 -12.33
C PRO A 111 18.00 -5.14 -12.75
N ALA A 112 18.26 -6.22 -12.01
CA ALA A 112 17.68 -7.56 -12.17
C ALA A 112 18.09 -8.42 -10.97
N MET A 113 17.11 -8.83 -10.18
CA MET A 113 17.30 -9.66 -8.99
C MET A 113 16.33 -10.83 -8.99
N ASN A 114 16.87 -12.01 -8.71
CA ASN A 114 16.13 -13.24 -8.53
C ASN A 114 16.09 -13.52 -7.03
N VAL A 115 14.89 -13.68 -6.49
CA VAL A 115 14.68 -14.00 -5.07
C VAL A 115 13.84 -15.25 -5.00
N LYS A 116 14.24 -16.21 -4.18
CA LYS A 116 13.46 -17.40 -3.92
C LYS A 116 13.49 -17.72 -2.43
N LEU A 117 12.31 -17.76 -1.83
CA LEU A 117 12.11 -18.12 -0.43
C LEU A 117 11.48 -19.52 -0.36
N GLY A 118 12.32 -20.54 -0.33
CA GLY A 118 11.92 -21.95 -0.33
C GLY A 118 10.98 -22.30 -1.48
N LYS A 119 9.81 -22.85 -1.14
CA LYS A 119 8.71 -23.14 -2.08
C LYS A 119 7.58 -22.10 -2.02
N LEU A 120 7.66 -21.13 -1.10
CA LEU A 120 6.57 -20.21 -0.79
C LEU A 120 6.54 -19.02 -1.75
N PHE A 121 7.71 -18.57 -2.19
CA PHE A 121 7.83 -17.37 -2.99
C PHE A 121 9.02 -17.46 -3.94
N SER A 122 8.83 -17.07 -5.18
CA SER A 122 9.94 -16.89 -6.13
C SER A 122 9.64 -15.71 -7.02
N VAL A 123 10.59 -14.81 -7.20
CA VAL A 123 10.52 -13.68 -8.14
C VAL A 123 11.74 -13.73 -9.04
N LYS A 124 11.51 -13.58 -10.34
CA LYS A 124 12.55 -13.55 -11.36
C LYS A 124 12.65 -12.18 -11.99
N SER A 125 13.90 -11.73 -12.15
CA SER A 125 14.24 -10.46 -12.83
C SER A 125 13.53 -9.25 -12.21
N LEU A 126 13.48 -9.18 -10.88
CA LEU A 126 13.01 -8.01 -10.15
C LEU A 126 13.91 -6.81 -10.46
N LYS A 127 13.30 -5.76 -10.97
CA LYS A 127 13.88 -4.44 -11.18
C LYS A 127 13.26 -3.52 -10.15
N THR A 128 14.08 -2.83 -9.38
CA THR A 128 13.62 -1.83 -8.42
C THR A 128 14.32 -0.52 -8.71
N ASN A 129 13.55 0.55 -8.80
CA ASN A 129 14.04 1.90 -8.71
C ASN A 129 13.13 2.63 -7.76
N LEU A 130 13.35 2.48 -6.45
CA LEU A 130 12.52 3.08 -5.42
C LEU A 130 13.30 4.18 -4.73
N LYS A 131 12.69 5.36 -4.57
CA LYS A 131 13.20 6.44 -3.74
C LYS A 131 12.04 7.03 -2.97
N ILE A 132 12.08 6.87 -1.65
CA ILE A 132 11.06 7.32 -0.73
C ILE A 132 11.65 8.46 0.09
N LYS A 133 10.94 9.58 0.18
CA LYS A 133 11.34 10.72 1.00
C LYS A 133 10.19 11.14 1.91
N LYS A 134 10.51 11.39 3.18
CA LYS A 134 9.57 11.90 4.18
C LYS A 134 10.25 12.96 5.02
N ASP A 135 9.61 14.12 5.14
CA ASP A 135 10.05 15.21 6.00
C ASP A 135 9.11 15.31 7.21
N TYR A 136 9.65 15.31 8.42
CA TYR A 136 8.94 15.50 9.68
C TYR A 136 9.32 16.83 10.29
N ARG A 137 8.33 17.68 10.59
CA ARG A 137 8.60 18.95 11.28
C ARG A 137 8.78 18.73 12.78
N ILE A 138 9.80 19.33 13.38
CA ILE A 138 9.97 19.32 14.83
C ILE A 138 9.11 20.45 15.41
N VAL A 139 8.29 20.16 16.42
CA VAL A 139 7.45 21.18 17.09
C VAL A 139 7.43 20.94 18.59
N THR A 140 7.57 22.01 19.37
CA THR A 140 7.48 21.95 20.84
C THR A 140 6.04 22.09 21.30
N GLU A 141 5.67 21.46 22.42
CA GLU A 141 4.35 21.65 23.02
C GLU A 141 3.99 23.14 23.29
N GLU A 142 4.98 23.96 23.66
CA GLU A 142 4.79 25.40 23.90
C GLU A 142 4.43 26.16 22.63
N GLU A 143 5.07 25.84 21.50
CA GLU A 143 4.78 26.44 20.19
C GLU A 143 3.40 26.04 19.67
N ILE A 144 2.96 24.80 19.97
CA ILE A 144 1.61 24.34 19.66
C ILE A 144 0.58 25.11 20.47
N LYS A 145 0.82 25.31 21.78
CA LYS A 145 -0.07 26.08 22.66
C LYS A 145 -0.12 27.56 22.28
N ALA A 146 1.02 28.16 21.92
CA ALA A 146 1.10 29.54 21.46
C ALA A 146 0.41 29.77 20.10
N LYS A 147 0.39 28.75 19.22
CA LYS A 147 -0.40 28.80 17.97
C LYS A 147 -1.89 28.54 18.19
N GLN A 148 -2.25 27.67 19.13
CA GLN A 148 -3.65 27.43 19.50
C GLN A 148 -4.27 28.59 20.27
N SER A 149 -3.48 29.37 21.00
CA SER A 149 -3.93 30.58 21.72
C SER A 149 -4.10 31.80 20.81
N LYS A 150 -3.70 31.74 19.53
CA LYS A 150 -4.18 32.70 18.52
C LYS A 150 -5.62 32.36 18.19
N ILE A 151 -6.53 32.88 19.01
CA ILE A 151 -7.96 32.92 18.75
C ILE A 151 -8.14 33.52 17.36
N ILE A 152 -8.54 32.68 16.40
CA ILE A 152 -9.05 33.17 15.12
C ILE A 152 -10.32 33.94 15.49
N PRO A 153 -10.38 35.26 15.29
CA PRO A 153 -11.55 36.04 15.68
C PRO A 153 -12.79 35.46 15.01
N LEU A 154 -13.91 35.40 15.74
CA LEU A 154 -15.17 34.82 15.25
C LEU A 154 -15.58 35.40 13.88
N SER A 155 -15.23 36.66 13.60
CA SER A 155 -15.45 37.32 12.32
C SER A 155 -14.85 36.58 11.12
N VAL A 156 -13.71 35.89 11.29
CA VAL A 156 -13.07 35.08 10.24
C VAL A 156 -13.71 33.69 10.11
N ARG A 157 -14.31 33.17 11.20
CA ARG A 157 -15.09 31.92 11.15
C ARG A 157 -16.46 32.10 10.51
N VAL A 158 -17.12 33.24 10.70
CA VAL A 158 -18.45 33.53 10.13
C VAL A 158 -18.38 33.88 8.63
N LEU A 159 -17.26 34.45 8.16
CA LEU A 159 -17.06 34.78 6.74
C LEU A 159 -16.54 33.61 5.89
N ARG A 160 -16.12 32.50 6.51
CA ARG A 160 -15.94 31.24 5.80
C ARG A 160 -17.30 30.56 5.78
N VAL A 161 -17.97 30.65 4.63
CA VAL A 161 -19.06 29.73 4.29
C VAL A 161 -18.45 28.33 4.37
N GLU A 162 -18.73 27.64 5.47
CA GLU A 162 -18.46 26.22 5.61
C GLU A 162 -19.26 25.52 4.50
N SER A 163 -18.57 25.11 3.44
CA SER A 163 -19.06 24.11 2.51
C SER A 163 -19.16 22.77 3.26
N GLY A 164 -20.14 22.65 4.15
CA GLY A 164 -20.57 21.38 4.70
C GLY A 164 -21.01 20.46 3.56
N PRO A 165 -20.87 19.13 3.73
CA PRO A 165 -21.22 18.19 2.68
C PRO A 165 -22.74 18.22 2.48
N VAL A 166 -23.19 18.83 1.39
CA VAL A 166 -24.53 18.60 0.88
C VAL A 166 -24.60 17.13 0.50
N ALA A 167 -25.45 16.40 1.22
CA ALA A 167 -25.81 15.05 0.86
C ALA A 167 -26.34 15.06 -0.59
N GLY A 168 -25.61 14.41 -1.49
CA GLY A 168 -26.01 14.20 -2.88
C GLY A 168 -25.60 15.29 -3.85
N SER A 169 -24.30 15.39 -4.18
CA SER A 169 -23.92 15.77 -5.55
C SER A 169 -22.55 15.21 -5.91
N SER A 170 -22.53 14.39 -6.94
CA SER A 170 -21.38 14.02 -7.75
C SER A 170 -20.79 15.25 -8.44
N SER A 171 -19.71 15.82 -7.91
CA SER A 171 -18.66 16.47 -8.71
C SER A 171 -17.43 16.74 -7.85
N ALA A 172 -16.35 16.07 -8.20
CA ALA A 172 -15.03 16.39 -7.72
C ALA A 172 -14.60 17.73 -8.33
N PHE A 173 -14.62 18.82 -7.55
CA PHE A 173 -13.82 19.99 -7.86
C PHE A 173 -12.44 19.82 -7.20
N VAL A 174 -11.60 19.06 -7.90
CA VAL A 174 -10.15 19.15 -7.77
C VAL A 174 -9.77 20.49 -8.41
N THR A 175 -9.06 21.35 -7.70
CA THR A 175 -8.51 22.58 -8.28
C THR A 175 -7.68 22.21 -9.53
N GLU A 176 -7.94 22.87 -10.66
CA GLU A 176 -7.38 22.54 -11.99
C GLU A 176 -5.85 22.34 -11.96
N ASP A 177 -5.15 23.11 -11.13
CA ASP A 177 -3.70 23.05 -10.97
C ASP A 177 -3.19 21.74 -10.34
N THR A 178 -4.00 21.08 -9.49
CA THR A 178 -3.68 19.76 -8.91
C THR A 178 -4.21 18.59 -9.74
N ALA A 179 -5.26 18.79 -10.53
CA ALA A 179 -5.78 17.77 -11.44
C ALA A 179 -4.84 17.56 -12.62
N VAL A 180 -4.37 18.66 -13.23
CA VAL A 180 -3.48 18.61 -14.39
C VAL A 180 -2.10 18.09 -13.99
N THR A 181 -1.53 18.53 -12.87
CA THR A 181 -0.23 18.00 -12.38
C THR A 181 -0.31 16.52 -11.97
N LYS A 182 -1.43 16.08 -11.37
CA LYS A 182 -1.64 14.65 -11.11
C LYS A 182 -1.84 13.85 -12.39
N PHE A 183 -2.54 14.40 -13.38
CA PHE A 183 -2.76 13.74 -14.66
C PHE A 183 -1.49 13.65 -15.50
N THR A 184 -0.70 14.72 -15.57
CA THR A 184 0.59 14.71 -16.28
C THR A 184 1.63 13.88 -15.54
N GLY A 185 1.66 13.92 -14.20
CA GLY A 185 2.46 13.02 -13.37
C GLY A 185 2.08 11.55 -13.57
N ALA A 186 0.78 11.22 -13.56
CA ALA A 186 0.30 9.86 -13.80
C ALA A 186 0.59 9.37 -15.22
N LEU A 187 0.49 10.24 -16.24
CA LEU A 187 0.87 9.90 -17.61
C LEU A 187 2.38 9.72 -17.75
N GLN A 188 3.18 10.62 -17.19
CA GLN A 188 4.65 10.52 -17.24
C GLN A 188 5.14 9.27 -16.50
N ASN A 189 4.54 8.93 -15.36
CA ASN A 189 4.81 7.68 -14.63
C ASN A 189 4.42 6.44 -15.44
N ARG A 190 3.37 6.49 -16.27
CA ARG A 190 3.03 5.39 -17.19
C ARG A 190 4.08 5.17 -18.29
N PHE A 191 4.76 6.22 -18.76
CA PHE A 191 5.75 6.13 -19.83
C PHE A 191 7.20 6.01 -19.33
N SER A 192 7.49 6.42 -18.10
CA SER A 192 8.82 6.35 -17.49
C SER A 192 8.70 6.33 -15.96
N PRO A 193 8.35 5.19 -15.36
CA PRO A 193 8.14 5.12 -13.91
C PRO A 193 9.47 5.34 -13.20
N GLN A 194 9.61 6.51 -12.56
CA GLN A 194 10.81 6.86 -11.78
C GLN A 194 10.86 6.09 -10.46
N HIS A 195 9.70 5.63 -9.98
CA HIS A 195 9.53 4.85 -8.76
C HIS A 195 8.83 3.52 -9.04
N ALA A 196 9.53 2.61 -9.72
CA ALA A 196 8.93 1.36 -10.21
C ALA A 196 9.51 0.12 -9.52
N ILE A 197 8.62 -0.82 -9.24
CA ILE A 197 8.93 -2.23 -9.03
C ILE A 197 8.43 -2.97 -10.26
N ALA A 198 9.32 -3.66 -10.97
CA ALA A 198 8.94 -4.48 -12.11
C ALA A 198 9.55 -5.87 -11.99
N PHE A 199 8.84 -6.91 -12.40
CA PHE A 199 9.40 -8.26 -12.45
C PHE A 199 8.84 -9.04 -13.63
N LYS A 200 9.63 -10.01 -14.12
CA LYS A 200 9.24 -10.83 -15.27
C LYS A 200 8.23 -11.90 -14.85
N SER A 201 8.49 -12.57 -13.73
CA SER A 201 7.55 -13.49 -13.15
C SER A 201 7.72 -13.59 -11.65
N ALA A 202 6.62 -13.82 -10.96
CA ALA A 202 6.56 -14.15 -9.56
C ALA A 202 5.67 -15.39 -9.37
N TYR A 203 5.97 -16.14 -8.33
CA TYR A 203 5.24 -17.31 -7.90
C TYR A 203 4.94 -17.13 -6.43
N MET A 204 3.66 -17.13 -6.07
CA MET A 204 3.21 -17.10 -4.69
C MET A 204 2.55 -18.44 -4.37
N GLY A 205 3.18 -19.20 -3.47
CA GLY A 205 2.68 -20.45 -2.92
C GLY A 205 1.98 -20.28 -1.57
N PHE A 206 1.50 -19.07 -1.26
CA PHE A 206 0.73 -18.80 -0.05
C PHE A 206 -0.72 -19.24 -0.27
N GLY A 207 -1.08 -20.39 0.31
CA GLY A 207 -2.45 -20.92 0.27
C GLY A 207 -2.58 -22.22 -0.52
N PRO A 208 -3.82 -22.71 -0.71
CA PRO A 208 -4.07 -24.00 -1.35
C PRO A 208 -3.75 -24.02 -2.85
N LEU A 209 -3.60 -22.86 -3.48
CA LEU A 209 -3.44 -22.73 -4.92
C LEU A 209 -2.26 -21.81 -5.26
N PRO A 210 -1.26 -22.30 -6.02
CA PRO A 210 -0.15 -21.48 -6.45
C PRO A 210 -0.59 -20.49 -7.52
N LEU A 211 -0.25 -19.21 -7.33
CA LEU A 211 -0.60 -18.15 -8.27
C LEU A 211 0.66 -17.71 -9.04
N PRO A 212 0.79 -18.10 -10.33
CA PRO A 212 1.79 -17.53 -11.19
C PRO A 212 1.36 -16.10 -11.58
N ILE A 213 2.28 -15.17 -11.42
CA ILE A 213 2.13 -13.78 -11.79
C ILE A 213 3.21 -13.49 -12.82
N ASP A 214 2.82 -13.05 -14.00
CA ASP A 214 3.74 -12.66 -15.06
C ASP A 214 3.76 -11.14 -15.21
N HIS A 215 4.82 -10.63 -15.85
CA HIS A 215 5.03 -9.23 -16.24
C HIS A 215 4.28 -8.21 -15.38
N SER A 216 4.87 -7.90 -14.23
CA SER A 216 4.29 -6.91 -13.33
C SER A 216 5.10 -5.64 -13.33
N VAL A 217 4.40 -4.51 -13.33
CA VAL A 217 4.94 -3.16 -13.16
C VAL A 217 4.05 -2.46 -12.16
N ILE A 218 4.63 -1.97 -11.09
CA ILE A 218 3.95 -1.27 -10.01
C ILE A 218 4.69 0.05 -9.79
N ASP A 219 4.02 1.17 -9.95
CA ASP A 219 4.53 2.44 -9.46
C ASP A 219 4.28 2.57 -7.96
N PHE A 220 5.17 3.28 -7.27
CA PHE A 220 5.02 3.52 -5.84
C PHE A 220 5.40 4.95 -5.52
N ASP A 221 4.51 5.65 -4.83
CA ASP A 221 4.71 7.01 -4.36
C ASP A 221 4.10 7.18 -2.95
N LEU A 222 4.41 8.30 -2.31
CA LEU A 222 3.83 8.70 -1.04
C LEU A 222 3.03 10.00 -1.18
N ASN A 223 1.71 9.92 -1.08
CA ASN A 223 0.86 11.09 -1.00
C ASN A 223 0.60 11.47 0.46
N LYS A 224 1.09 12.64 0.90
CA LYS A 224 1.07 13.08 2.31
C LYS A 224 1.69 12.04 3.26
N GLY A 225 2.67 11.29 2.77
CA GLY A 225 3.33 10.21 3.51
C GLY A 225 2.59 8.88 3.48
N LEU A 226 1.41 8.77 2.87
CA LEU A 226 0.69 7.51 2.72
C LEU A 226 1.00 6.85 1.38
N PRO A 227 1.13 5.52 1.33
CA PRO A 227 1.47 4.80 0.11
C PRO A 227 0.36 4.91 -0.94
N THR A 228 0.78 5.22 -2.16
CA THR A 228 -0.07 5.32 -3.35
C THR A 228 0.63 4.71 -4.55
N SER A 229 -0.15 4.10 -5.44
CA SER A 229 0.24 3.60 -6.75
C SER A 229 -0.83 4.09 -7.73
N ASP A 230 -0.47 5.01 -8.61
CA ASP A 230 -1.39 5.55 -9.61
C ASP A 230 -1.52 4.62 -10.83
N TYR A 231 -0.55 3.72 -10.99
CA TYR A 231 -0.52 2.74 -12.05
C TYR A 231 0.20 1.45 -11.62
N PHE A 232 -0.54 0.36 -11.65
CA PHE A 232 0.04 -0.96 -11.72
C PHE A 232 -0.57 -1.77 -12.86
N LYS A 233 0.25 -2.64 -13.46
CA LYS A 233 -0.15 -3.68 -14.40
C LYS A 233 0.41 -5.00 -13.92
N VAL A 234 -0.44 -6.02 -13.88
CA VAL A 234 -0.07 -7.38 -13.51
C VAL A 234 -0.71 -8.34 -14.51
N GLU A 235 0.05 -9.28 -15.05
CA GLU A 235 -0.50 -10.39 -15.82
C GLU A 235 -0.75 -11.56 -14.87
N LEU A 236 -2.03 -11.93 -14.70
CA LEU A 236 -2.43 -12.99 -13.79
C LEU A 236 -3.52 -13.83 -14.43
N LEU A 237 -3.47 -15.15 -14.20
CA LEU A 237 -4.45 -16.10 -14.71
C LEU A 237 -4.67 -16.03 -16.23
N GLY A 238 -3.65 -15.66 -17.01
CA GLY A 238 -3.73 -15.50 -18.47
C GLY A 238 -4.37 -14.19 -18.95
N GLY A 239 -4.85 -13.36 -18.02
CA GLY A 239 -5.37 -12.04 -18.33
C GLY A 239 -4.46 -10.93 -17.81
N THR A 240 -4.90 -9.70 -18.02
CA THR A 240 -4.23 -8.50 -17.53
C THR A 240 -5.12 -7.80 -16.52
N VAL A 241 -4.55 -7.39 -15.39
CA VAL A 241 -5.15 -6.49 -14.41
C VAL A 241 -4.36 -5.19 -14.40
N ILE A 242 -5.04 -4.07 -14.60
CA ILE A 242 -4.48 -2.73 -14.48
C ILE A 242 -5.24 -1.95 -13.42
N GLY A 243 -4.60 -1.02 -12.73
CA GLY A 243 -5.32 -0.22 -11.77
C GLY A 243 -4.47 0.77 -11.00
N SER A 244 -5.10 1.33 -9.96
CA SER A 244 -4.46 2.16 -8.95
C SER A 244 -4.88 1.71 -7.56
N VAL A 245 -4.00 1.95 -6.59
CA VAL A 245 -4.20 1.66 -5.18
C VAL A 245 -3.72 2.85 -4.36
N ALA A 246 -4.50 3.28 -3.38
CA ALA A 246 -4.12 4.36 -2.50
C ALA A 246 -4.55 4.08 -1.06
N VAL A 247 -3.69 4.40 -0.09
CA VAL A 247 -4.08 4.42 1.31
C VAL A 247 -4.54 5.83 1.67
N LEU A 248 -5.73 5.93 2.24
CA LEU A 248 -6.36 7.17 2.67
C LEU A 248 -6.57 7.13 4.19
N LYS A 249 -6.42 8.26 4.87
CA LYS A 249 -6.81 8.41 6.28
C LYS A 249 -8.11 9.21 6.36
N LYS A 250 -9.14 8.69 7.03
CA LYS A 250 -10.44 9.36 7.27
C LYS A 250 -10.93 9.02 8.68
N ASN A 251 -11.26 10.04 9.49
CA ASN A 251 -11.77 9.88 10.86
C ASN A 251 -10.94 8.90 11.72
N ASP A 252 -9.61 9.05 11.67
CA ASP A 252 -8.62 8.17 12.34
C ASP A 252 -8.59 6.70 11.92
N LEU A 253 -9.32 6.34 10.87
CA LEU A 253 -9.21 5.04 10.21
C LEU A 253 -8.45 5.16 8.90
N PHE A 254 -7.70 4.11 8.57
CA PHE A 254 -7.07 3.98 7.26
C PHE A 254 -7.96 3.15 6.33
N PHE A 255 -7.99 3.54 5.07
CA PHE A 255 -8.74 2.87 4.02
C PHE A 255 -7.81 2.57 2.86
N LEU A 256 -7.85 1.34 2.37
CA LEU A 256 -7.27 0.95 1.10
C LEU A 256 -8.31 1.18 0.00
N GLN A 257 -8.07 2.19 -0.82
CA GLN A 257 -8.83 2.45 -2.02
C GLN A 257 -8.19 1.73 -3.20
N MET A 258 -8.98 0.98 -3.96
CA MET A 258 -8.54 0.26 -5.14
C MET A 258 -9.46 0.58 -6.33
N ARG A 259 -8.85 0.76 -7.51
CA ARG A 259 -9.53 0.94 -8.79
C ARG A 259 -8.87 0.06 -9.83
N LEU A 260 -9.52 -1.03 -10.19
CA LEU A 260 -8.96 -2.04 -11.07
C LEU A 260 -9.83 -2.19 -12.31
N ALA A 261 -9.20 -2.47 -13.44
CA ALA A 261 -9.82 -3.00 -14.63
C ALA A 261 -9.08 -4.29 -15.01
N PHE A 262 -9.82 -5.31 -15.39
CA PHE A 262 -9.27 -6.60 -15.74
C PHE A 262 -9.89 -7.14 -17.02
N SER A 263 -9.08 -7.87 -17.78
CA SER A 263 -9.48 -8.48 -19.04
C SER A 263 -8.78 -9.82 -19.26
N GLY A 264 -9.47 -10.80 -19.82
CA GLY A 264 -8.93 -12.10 -20.18
C GLY A 264 -8.64 -12.99 -18.97
N LEU A 265 -9.19 -12.70 -17.80
CA LEU A 265 -8.93 -13.51 -16.61
C LEU A 265 -9.62 -14.86 -16.75
N ASN A 266 -8.87 -15.96 -16.68
CA ASN A 266 -9.42 -17.30 -16.80
C ASN A 266 -9.49 -17.99 -15.43
N THR A 267 -10.72 -18.24 -14.95
CA THR A 267 -10.95 -18.85 -13.62
C THR A 267 -10.60 -20.34 -13.56
N ASP A 268 -10.49 -21.03 -14.69
CA ASP A 268 -10.11 -22.45 -14.72
C ASP A 268 -8.64 -22.67 -14.32
N LYS A 269 -7.82 -21.62 -14.38
CA LYS A 269 -6.45 -21.68 -13.84
C LYS A 269 -6.40 -21.75 -12.31
N ILE A 270 -7.46 -21.30 -11.63
CA ILE A 270 -7.62 -21.44 -10.17
C ILE A 270 -8.28 -22.79 -9.86
N TYR A 271 -9.33 -23.15 -10.61
CA TYR A 271 -10.10 -24.37 -10.40
C TYR A 271 -10.19 -25.19 -11.70
N PRO A 272 -9.15 -25.95 -12.05
CA PRO A 272 -9.13 -26.72 -13.29
C PRO A 272 -10.21 -27.82 -13.24
N PRO A 273 -11.12 -27.88 -14.23
CA PRO A 273 -12.09 -28.97 -14.30
C PRO A 273 -11.39 -30.29 -14.65
N ALA A 274 -11.97 -31.42 -14.21
CA ALA A 274 -11.47 -32.76 -14.54
C ALA A 274 -11.39 -33.03 -16.06
N ASN A 275 -12.15 -32.29 -16.86
CA ASN A 275 -12.15 -32.31 -18.33
C ASN A 275 -12.06 -30.86 -18.86
N ALA A 276 -10.87 -30.28 -18.85
CA ALA A 276 -10.64 -28.93 -19.39
C ALA A 276 -10.63 -28.96 -20.93
N LYS A 277 -11.74 -28.54 -21.54
CA LYS A 277 -11.69 -27.91 -22.86
C LYS A 277 -11.53 -26.42 -22.62
N ASP A 278 -10.48 -25.82 -23.17
CA ASP A 278 -10.35 -24.36 -23.27
C ASP A 278 -11.60 -23.84 -23.97
N ASN A 279 -12.49 -23.24 -23.20
CA ASN A 279 -13.72 -22.64 -23.71
C ASN A 279 -13.87 -21.27 -23.06
N ASP A 280 -14.50 -20.34 -23.78
CA ASP A 280 -14.73 -18.94 -23.39
C ASP A 280 -15.58 -18.80 -22.09
N ASP A 281 -16.10 -19.91 -21.57
CA ASP A 281 -17.01 -20.02 -20.42
C ASP A 281 -16.34 -19.73 -19.06
N SER A 282 -15.04 -19.47 -19.02
CA SER A 282 -14.28 -19.14 -17.81
C SER A 282 -13.62 -17.76 -17.83
N GLU A 283 -13.78 -16.99 -18.92
CA GLU A 283 -13.24 -15.64 -19.03
C GLU A 283 -14.02 -14.63 -18.15
N LEU A 284 -13.30 -13.68 -17.57
CA LEU A 284 -13.81 -12.56 -16.79
C LEU A 284 -13.20 -11.25 -17.28
N ASN A 285 -14.08 -10.30 -17.64
CA ASN A 285 -13.74 -8.92 -17.97
C ASN A 285 -14.57 -7.97 -17.12
N GLY A 286 -13.96 -6.90 -16.62
CA GLY A 286 -14.68 -5.99 -15.76
C GLY A 286 -13.83 -4.94 -15.09
N GLN A 287 -14.47 -4.24 -14.16
CA GLN A 287 -13.90 -3.17 -13.36
C GLN A 287 -14.30 -3.35 -11.91
N LEU A 288 -13.38 -3.05 -11.00
CA LEU A 288 -13.57 -3.14 -9.56
C LEU A 288 -13.17 -1.81 -8.92
N TRP A 289 -14.09 -1.19 -8.22
CA TRP A 289 -13.81 -0.16 -7.24
C TRP A 289 -14.02 -0.74 -5.85
N ALA A 290 -13.05 -0.59 -4.96
CA ALA A 290 -13.17 -1.04 -3.58
C ALA A 290 -12.61 0.01 -2.62
N LEU A 291 -13.26 0.12 -1.47
CA LEU A 291 -12.81 0.90 -0.32
C LEU A 291 -12.82 -0.03 0.90
N ILE A 292 -11.64 -0.49 1.27
CA ILE A 292 -11.46 -1.49 2.33
C ILE A 292 -10.92 -0.79 3.59
N PRO A 293 -11.65 -0.77 4.70
CA PRO A 293 -11.10 -0.28 5.96
C PRO A 293 -9.97 -1.21 6.44
N LEU A 294 -8.84 -0.62 6.82
CA LEU A 294 -7.74 -1.32 7.46
C LEU A 294 -8.02 -1.35 8.97
N SER A 295 -8.63 -2.45 9.43
CA SER A 295 -8.98 -2.64 10.84
C SER A 295 -8.89 -4.12 11.21
N SER A 296 -8.43 -4.40 12.43
CA SER A 296 -8.48 -5.72 13.04
C SER A 296 -9.89 -6.14 13.48
N GLN A 297 -10.83 -5.18 13.57
CA GLN A 297 -12.20 -5.43 13.98
C GLN A 297 -13.08 -5.83 12.79
N ALA A 298 -13.51 -7.08 12.76
CA ALA A 298 -14.37 -7.61 11.69
C ALA A 298 -15.67 -6.81 11.50
N SER A 299 -16.29 -6.34 12.59
CA SER A 299 -17.50 -5.49 12.53
C SER A 299 -17.25 -4.20 11.75
N THR A 300 -16.12 -3.54 12.00
CA THR A 300 -15.71 -2.30 11.32
C THR A 300 -15.45 -2.59 9.85
N VAL A 301 -14.81 -3.72 9.54
CA VAL A 301 -14.56 -4.15 8.16
C VAL A 301 -15.87 -4.37 7.41
N LEU A 302 -16.78 -5.17 7.95
CA LEU A 302 -18.05 -5.50 7.29
C LEU A 302 -18.96 -4.26 7.11
N GLN A 303 -18.98 -3.35 8.09
CA GLN A 303 -19.84 -2.16 8.04
C GLN A 303 -19.31 -1.08 7.09
N GLN A 304 -17.98 -0.88 7.02
CA GLN A 304 -17.40 0.22 6.25
C GLN A 304 -16.82 -0.21 4.90
N PHE A 305 -16.73 -1.51 4.63
CA PHE A 305 -16.34 -2.03 3.33
C PHE A 305 -17.33 -1.60 2.25
N GLN A 306 -16.80 -1.05 1.18
CA GLN A 306 -17.57 -0.70 -0.01
C GLN A 306 -16.92 -1.31 -1.23
N MET A 307 -17.74 -1.85 -2.12
CA MET A 307 -17.29 -2.47 -3.35
C MET A 307 -18.30 -2.24 -4.46
N ASP A 308 -17.80 -1.98 -5.65
CA ASP A 308 -18.56 -1.91 -6.88
C ASP A 308 -17.79 -2.69 -7.94
N LEU A 309 -18.33 -3.83 -8.34
CA LEU A 309 -17.77 -4.76 -9.30
C LEU A 309 -18.69 -4.83 -10.51
N ASN A 310 -18.22 -4.32 -11.64
CA ASN A 310 -18.94 -4.33 -12.91
C ASN A 310 -18.27 -5.33 -13.85
N LEU A 311 -18.96 -6.44 -14.12
CA LEU A 311 -18.51 -7.48 -15.05
C LEU A 311 -19.17 -7.25 -16.39
N SER A 312 -18.37 -6.87 -17.39
CA SER A 312 -18.82 -6.72 -18.78
C SER A 312 -18.81 -8.02 -19.56
N ARG A 313 -18.05 -9.02 -19.07
CA ARG A 313 -18.06 -10.39 -19.56
C ARG A 313 -17.81 -11.32 -18.39
N ILE A 314 -18.68 -12.30 -18.22
CA ILE A 314 -18.45 -13.41 -17.29
C ILE A 314 -18.89 -14.69 -17.98
N GLY A 315 -18.03 -15.69 -17.98
CA GLY A 315 -18.42 -16.99 -18.47
C GLY A 315 -19.41 -17.68 -17.52
N THR A 316 -20.33 -18.49 -18.08
CA THR A 316 -21.41 -19.14 -17.32
C THR A 316 -20.88 -19.95 -16.13
N ARG A 317 -19.73 -20.63 -16.27
CA ARG A 317 -19.11 -21.42 -15.20
C ARG A 317 -18.55 -20.54 -14.09
N SER A 318 -17.88 -19.46 -14.46
CA SER A 318 -17.36 -18.48 -13.49
C SER A 318 -18.51 -17.91 -12.65
N PHE A 319 -19.65 -17.61 -13.28
CA PHE A 319 -20.80 -17.07 -12.55
C PHE A 319 -21.48 -18.12 -11.67
N GLU A 320 -21.66 -19.36 -12.16
CA GLU A 320 -22.22 -20.44 -11.34
C GLU A 320 -21.37 -20.71 -10.08
N ARG A 321 -20.04 -20.73 -10.21
CA ARG A 321 -19.11 -20.87 -9.08
C ARG A 321 -19.24 -19.72 -8.09
N PHE A 322 -19.39 -18.50 -8.57
CA PHE A 322 -19.61 -17.33 -7.72
C PHE A 322 -20.93 -17.43 -6.95
N LEU A 323 -22.02 -17.82 -7.61
CA LEU A 323 -23.31 -18.04 -6.95
C LEU A 323 -23.25 -19.17 -5.92
N TYR A 324 -22.54 -20.25 -6.21
CA TYR A 324 -22.33 -21.35 -5.26
C TYR A 324 -21.53 -20.90 -4.03
N ALA A 325 -20.54 -20.02 -4.21
CA ALA A 325 -19.78 -19.48 -3.08
C ALA A 325 -20.63 -18.56 -2.18
N LEU A 326 -21.62 -17.86 -2.74
CA LEU A 326 -22.53 -17.00 -1.98
C LEU A 326 -23.57 -17.78 -1.17
N ASP A 327 -24.07 -18.90 -1.69
CA ASP A 327 -25.03 -19.77 -0.99
C ASP A 327 -24.78 -21.26 -1.30
N PRO A 328 -23.81 -21.87 -0.60
CA PRO A 328 -23.48 -23.29 -0.79
C PRO A 328 -24.64 -24.23 -0.41
N SER A 329 -25.50 -23.78 0.52
CA SER A 329 -26.62 -24.53 1.08
C SER A 329 -27.92 -24.41 0.29
N GLU A 330 -27.95 -23.63 -0.80
CA GLU A 330 -29.16 -23.39 -1.61
C GLU A 330 -30.36 -22.86 -0.79
N SER A 331 -30.06 -22.06 0.23
CA SER A 331 -31.04 -21.49 1.14
C SER A 331 -31.79 -20.29 0.55
N ASN A 332 -31.22 -19.64 -0.47
CA ASN A 332 -31.77 -18.44 -1.09
C ASN A 332 -32.38 -18.75 -2.47
N GLU A 333 -33.71 -18.69 -2.55
CA GLU A 333 -34.48 -18.96 -3.77
C GLU A 333 -34.05 -18.08 -4.96
N ALA A 334 -33.66 -16.83 -4.72
CA ALA A 334 -33.16 -15.96 -5.78
C ALA A 334 -31.85 -16.48 -6.37
N ILE A 335 -30.93 -16.99 -5.55
CA ILE A 335 -29.67 -17.60 -6.02
C ILE A 335 -29.96 -18.91 -6.77
N VAL A 336 -30.86 -19.74 -6.26
CA VAL A 336 -31.27 -21.00 -6.92
C VAL A 336 -31.91 -20.71 -8.28
N SER A 337 -32.80 -19.72 -8.37
CA SER A 337 -33.44 -19.32 -9.64
C SER A 337 -32.44 -18.77 -10.66
N GLN A 338 -31.46 -17.98 -10.22
CA GLN A 338 -30.37 -17.51 -11.08
C GLN A 338 -29.54 -18.68 -11.62
N ARG A 339 -29.18 -19.65 -10.77
CA ARG A 339 -28.45 -20.86 -11.20
C ARG A 339 -29.25 -21.67 -12.22
N GLN A 340 -30.57 -21.73 -12.10
CA GLN A 340 -31.43 -22.36 -13.10
C GLN A 340 -31.44 -21.58 -14.43
N LEU A 341 -31.52 -20.25 -14.38
CA LEU A 341 -31.46 -19.39 -15.57
C LEU A 341 -30.14 -19.53 -16.34
N LEU A 342 -29.01 -19.71 -15.64
CA LEU A 342 -27.71 -19.95 -16.28
C LEU A 342 -27.59 -21.28 -17.01
N ARG A 343 -28.47 -22.24 -16.73
CA ARG A 343 -28.55 -23.47 -17.55
C ARG A 343 -29.22 -23.22 -18.90
N LEU A 344 -29.94 -22.11 -19.04
CA LEU A 344 -30.73 -21.76 -20.22
C LEU A 344 -30.07 -20.65 -21.06
N GLY A 345 -28.99 -20.03 -20.58
CA GLY A 345 -28.39 -18.86 -21.22
C GLY A 345 -27.00 -18.49 -20.71
N SER A 346 -26.39 -17.48 -21.34
CA SER A 346 -25.07 -16.95 -20.94
C SER A 346 -25.19 -15.55 -20.31
N PRO A 347 -24.48 -15.25 -19.22
CA PRO A 347 -24.56 -13.93 -18.60
C PRO A 347 -23.90 -12.88 -19.49
N ARG A 348 -24.62 -11.78 -19.75
CA ARG A 348 -24.13 -10.65 -20.56
C ARG A 348 -23.31 -9.68 -19.72
N TRP A 349 -23.88 -9.26 -18.60
CA TRP A 349 -23.23 -8.36 -17.65
C TRP A 349 -23.79 -8.60 -16.26
N ILE A 350 -22.96 -8.30 -15.25
CA ILE A 350 -23.32 -8.45 -13.84
C ILE A 350 -22.70 -7.29 -13.07
N ASN A 351 -23.50 -6.61 -12.26
CA ASN A 351 -23.00 -5.64 -11.30
C ASN A 351 -23.21 -6.19 -9.89
N VAL A 352 -22.15 -6.16 -9.09
CA VAL A 352 -22.18 -6.51 -7.68
C VAL A 352 -21.78 -5.29 -6.87
N TYR A 353 -22.65 -4.92 -5.95
CA TYR A 353 -22.45 -3.77 -5.09
C TYR A 353 -22.48 -4.19 -3.61
N VAL A 354 -21.48 -3.79 -2.84
CA VAL A 354 -21.43 -4.00 -1.39
C VAL A 354 -21.35 -2.65 -0.70
N LYS A 355 -22.25 -2.42 0.26
CA LYS A 355 -22.27 -1.22 1.10
C LYS A 355 -22.97 -1.51 2.42
N ASP A 356 -22.43 -0.97 3.51
CA ASP A 356 -23.04 -1.02 4.84
C ASP A 356 -23.37 -2.47 5.28
N GLY A 357 -22.51 -3.44 4.93
CA GLY A 357 -22.72 -4.86 5.22
C GLY A 357 -23.78 -5.58 4.36
N GLY A 358 -24.34 -4.91 3.35
CA GLY A 358 -25.28 -5.51 2.40
C GLY A 358 -24.67 -5.71 1.02
N LEU A 359 -24.78 -6.91 0.47
CA LEU A 359 -24.47 -7.24 -0.91
C LEU A 359 -25.75 -7.14 -1.76
N SER A 360 -25.64 -6.47 -2.90
CA SER A 360 -26.68 -6.43 -3.93
C SER A 360 -26.08 -6.84 -5.26
N MET A 361 -26.89 -7.50 -6.09
CA MET A 361 -26.49 -7.98 -7.41
C MET A 361 -27.60 -7.78 -8.41
N GLU A 362 -27.23 -7.32 -9.60
CA GLU A 362 -28.08 -7.16 -10.77
C GLU A 362 -27.33 -7.61 -12.02
N GLY A 363 -28.05 -7.90 -13.10
CA GLY A 363 -27.45 -8.38 -14.33
C GLY A 363 -28.47 -8.79 -15.38
N GLU A 364 -27.96 -9.27 -16.51
CA GLU A 364 -28.74 -9.86 -17.59
C GLU A 364 -28.10 -11.14 -18.09
N VAL A 365 -28.95 -12.09 -18.49
CA VAL A 365 -28.57 -13.35 -19.14
C VAL A 365 -29.22 -13.41 -20.51
N ASP A 366 -28.48 -13.80 -21.53
CA ASP A 366 -29.00 -14.12 -22.85
C ASP A 366 -29.50 -15.57 -22.85
N ALA A 367 -30.82 -15.74 -22.75
CA ALA A 367 -31.47 -17.04 -22.83
C ALA A 367 -32.11 -17.20 -24.22
N GLN A 368 -31.55 -18.10 -25.03
CA GLN A 368 -32.03 -18.41 -26.39
C GLN A 368 -32.12 -17.19 -27.33
N GLY A 369 -31.20 -16.22 -27.21
CA GLY A 369 -31.16 -15.02 -28.05
C GLY A 369 -31.99 -13.84 -27.53
N VAL A 370 -32.56 -13.97 -26.32
CA VAL A 370 -33.33 -12.91 -25.65
C VAL A 370 -32.64 -12.54 -24.35
N ALA A 371 -32.42 -11.24 -24.15
CA ALA A 371 -31.90 -10.71 -22.89
C ALA A 371 -32.98 -10.77 -21.81
N VAL A 372 -32.71 -11.54 -20.75
CA VAL A 372 -33.57 -11.70 -19.57
C VAL A 372 -32.81 -11.14 -18.36
N ALA A 373 -33.42 -10.21 -17.64
CA ALA A 373 -32.86 -9.69 -16.40
C ALA A 373 -32.80 -10.78 -15.33
N ILE A 374 -31.67 -10.92 -14.64
CA ILE A 374 -31.59 -11.85 -13.50
C ILE A 374 -32.38 -11.29 -12.30
N PRO A 375 -33.05 -12.14 -11.50
CA PRO A 375 -33.72 -11.71 -10.28
C PRO A 375 -32.74 -10.95 -9.38
N SER A 376 -33.00 -9.67 -9.07
CA SER A 376 -32.06 -8.87 -8.29
C SER A 376 -31.88 -9.43 -6.87
N LEU A 377 -30.64 -9.63 -6.43
CA LEU A 377 -30.34 -9.88 -5.02
C LEU A 377 -30.23 -8.53 -4.32
N ARG A 378 -31.02 -8.30 -3.28
CA ARG A 378 -31.02 -7.03 -2.54
C ARG A 378 -30.62 -7.27 -1.09
N ARG A 379 -29.57 -6.57 -0.64
CA ARG A 379 -29.13 -6.52 0.77
C ARG A 379 -28.95 -7.91 1.41
N LEU A 380 -28.29 -8.83 0.71
CA LEU A 380 -27.80 -10.06 1.32
C LEU A 380 -26.76 -9.68 2.38
N ASN A 381 -26.99 -10.07 3.64
CA ASN A 381 -26.08 -9.74 4.72
C ASN A 381 -24.76 -10.50 4.52
N ILE A 382 -23.68 -9.77 4.23
CA ILE A 382 -22.39 -10.41 3.97
C ILE A 382 -21.84 -11.09 5.22
N ALA A 383 -22.24 -10.69 6.43
CA ALA A 383 -21.80 -11.32 7.68
C ALA A 383 -22.18 -12.81 7.78
N ASN A 384 -23.20 -13.24 7.01
CA ASN A 384 -23.66 -14.62 6.99
C ASN A 384 -23.01 -15.46 5.87
N VAL A 385 -22.10 -14.89 5.08
CA VAL A 385 -21.38 -15.63 4.04
C VAL A 385 -20.44 -16.63 4.71
N ALA A 386 -20.60 -17.90 4.35
CA ALA A 386 -19.84 -19.00 4.92
C ALA A 386 -18.32 -18.77 4.80
N GLY A 387 -17.59 -18.99 5.90
CA GLY A 387 -16.12 -18.93 5.92
C GLY A 387 -15.52 -17.58 6.35
N LEU A 388 -16.32 -16.54 6.62
CA LEU A 388 -15.82 -15.26 7.15
C LEU A 388 -15.12 -15.38 8.51
N ASP A 389 -15.52 -16.34 9.34
CA ASP A 389 -14.90 -16.60 10.65
C ASP A 389 -13.41 -16.95 10.53
N ASN A 390 -13.01 -17.59 9.42
CA ASN A 390 -11.62 -17.94 9.15
C ASN A 390 -10.75 -16.70 8.82
N TYR A 391 -11.36 -15.55 8.55
CA TYR A 391 -10.65 -14.32 8.19
C TYR A 391 -10.27 -13.46 9.39
N ALA A 392 -10.83 -13.70 10.58
CA ALA A 392 -10.52 -12.96 11.80
C ALA A 392 -9.02 -13.01 12.16
N ALA A 393 -8.37 -14.16 11.96
CA ALA A 393 -6.93 -14.32 12.20
C ALA A 393 -6.07 -13.46 11.26
N TYR A 394 -6.50 -13.27 10.01
CA TYR A 394 -5.80 -12.40 9.06
C TYR A 394 -6.00 -10.92 9.39
N LEU A 395 -7.17 -10.54 9.91
CA LEU A 395 -7.45 -9.15 10.32
C LEU A 395 -6.54 -8.69 11.47
N ALA A 396 -6.24 -9.56 12.43
CA ALA A 396 -5.30 -9.23 13.53
C ALA A 396 -3.88 -8.89 13.03
N SER A 397 -3.46 -9.44 11.89
CA SER A 397 -2.14 -9.14 11.30
C SER A 397 -2.02 -7.74 10.69
N ILE A 398 -3.12 -6.98 10.62
CA ILE A 398 -3.16 -5.63 10.06
C ILE A 398 -2.70 -4.56 11.08
N ASP A 399 -2.77 -4.81 12.39
CA ASP A 399 -2.42 -3.80 13.41
C ASP A 399 -0.99 -3.24 13.29
N PRO A 400 0.07 -4.06 13.04
CA PRO A 400 1.40 -3.54 12.79
C PRO A 400 1.48 -2.66 11.54
N LEU A 401 0.70 -2.98 10.49
CA LEU A 401 0.62 -2.17 9.28
C LEU A 401 -0.02 -0.82 9.60
N ILE A 402 -1.08 -0.78 10.41
CA ILE A 402 -1.71 0.46 10.86
C ILE A 402 -0.70 1.34 11.61
N ALA A 403 0.07 0.77 12.54
CA ALA A 403 1.09 1.53 13.27
C ALA A 403 2.15 2.15 12.34
N VAL A 404 2.60 1.41 11.31
CA VAL A 404 3.51 1.94 10.29
C VAL A 404 2.83 3.07 9.51
N LEU A 405 1.56 2.90 9.11
CA LEU A 405 0.80 3.94 8.41
C LEU A 405 0.60 5.20 9.26
N GLU A 406 0.46 5.08 10.58
CA GLU A 406 0.39 6.22 11.49
C GLU A 406 1.68 7.04 11.51
N VAL A 407 2.83 6.37 11.60
CA VAL A 407 4.15 7.02 11.53
C VAL A 407 4.32 7.68 10.16
N CYS A 408 3.99 6.97 9.09
CA CYS A 408 4.05 7.47 7.72
C CYS A 408 3.11 8.67 7.49
N ALA A 409 1.92 8.67 8.10
CA ALA A 409 0.95 9.76 8.03
C ALA A 409 1.32 10.96 8.91
N ALA A 410 2.23 10.80 9.88
CA ALA A 410 2.64 11.88 10.76
C ALA A 410 3.35 12.99 9.98
N ASN A 411 3.04 14.25 10.31
CA ASN A 411 3.64 15.42 9.66
C ASN A 411 4.65 16.12 10.56
N GLY A 412 4.69 15.76 11.84
CA GLY A 412 5.65 16.29 12.77
C GLY A 412 5.91 15.37 13.95
N ILE A 413 6.97 15.72 14.68
CA ILE A 413 7.36 15.10 15.93
C ILE A 413 7.17 16.16 17.01
N LYS A 414 6.25 15.88 17.93
CA LYS A 414 5.99 16.72 19.10
C LYS A 414 6.98 16.36 20.20
N ILE A 415 7.68 17.36 20.69
CA ILE A 415 8.48 17.28 21.92
C ILE A 415 7.59 17.70 23.09
N GLY A 416 7.47 16.83 24.10
CA GLY A 416 6.73 17.10 25.35
C GLY A 416 7.28 18.30 26.12
N LYS A 417 6.51 18.81 27.09
CA LYS A 417 7.03 19.82 28.02
C LYS A 417 8.31 19.29 28.68
N ASP A 418 9.33 20.13 28.71
CA ASP A 418 10.65 19.79 29.27
C ASP A 418 11.36 18.60 28.59
N GLY A 419 10.93 18.15 27.41
CA GLY A 419 11.61 17.06 26.68
C GLY A 419 11.39 15.65 27.24
N GLU A 420 10.32 15.42 27.99
CA GLU A 420 10.04 14.11 28.61
C GLU A 420 9.70 12.99 27.61
N TYR A 421 9.16 13.33 26.43
CA TYR A 421 8.79 12.36 25.40
C TYR A 421 8.82 12.93 23.98
N LEU A 422 8.90 12.02 23.00
CA LEU A 422 8.72 12.27 21.58
C LEU A 422 7.45 11.55 21.11
N LYS A 423 6.54 12.27 20.44
CA LYS A 423 5.33 11.67 19.87
C LYS A 423 5.13 12.12 18.44
N PHE A 424 4.86 11.17 17.54
CA PHE A 424 4.43 11.48 16.18
C PHE A 424 3.07 12.16 16.21
N GLN A 425 2.96 13.28 15.50
CA GLN A 425 1.73 14.05 15.38
C GLN A 425 1.28 14.01 13.92
N THR A 426 0.14 13.37 13.68
CA THR A 426 -0.63 13.60 12.47
C THR A 426 -1.22 15.00 12.55
N ALA A 427 -1.15 15.77 11.46
CA ALA A 427 -1.94 16.99 11.38
C ALA A 427 -3.40 16.61 11.60
N THR A 428 -4.00 17.02 12.71
CA THR A 428 -5.43 16.91 12.90
C THR A 428 -6.05 17.64 11.72
N SER A 429 -6.82 16.92 10.91
CA SER A 429 -7.69 17.54 9.91
C SER A 429 -8.51 18.59 10.66
N GLN A 430 -8.17 19.86 10.49
CA GLN A 430 -9.04 20.96 10.89
C GLN A 430 -10.18 21.09 9.88
#